data_AF-A0A261AGY2-F1
#
_entry.id   AF-A0A261AGY2-F1
#
_cell.length_a   1.000
_cell.length_b   1.000
_cell.length_c   1.000
_cell.angle_alpha   90.00
_cell.angle_beta   90.00
_cell.angle_gamma   90.00
#
_symmetry.space_group_name_H-M   'P 1'
#
loop_
_entity.id
_entity.type
_entity.pdbx_description
1 polymer ?
#
loop_
_entity_poly.entity_id
_entity_poly.type
_entity_poly.pdbx_seq_one_letter_code
_entity_poly.pdbx_strand_id
1 'polypeptide(L)' 'MTDMCEGERREVIIPSDLGYGDDGRTPSIPEKARLYFDITLEKLIQRDEL' A
#
# COMPACT_ATOMS: atom_id res chain seq x y z
N MET A 1 6.37 -1.63 3.90
CA MET A 1 5.72 -1.95 5.18
C MET A 1 6.78 -2.46 6.13
N THR A 2 7.23 -1.64 7.07
CA THR A 2 8.16 -2.05 8.13
C THR A 2 7.38 -2.27 9.43
N ASP A 3 7.96 -3.07 10.34
CA ASP A 3 7.45 -3.28 11.70
C ASP A 3 6.00 -3.77 11.77
N MET A 4 5.62 -4.67 10.86
CA MET A 4 4.35 -5.41 10.93
C MET A 4 4.60 -6.84 11.39
N CYS A 5 3.70 -7.37 12.19
CA CYS A 5 3.66 -8.80 12.51
C CYS A 5 2.85 -9.57 11.45
N GLU A 6 3.20 -10.84 11.20
CA GLU A 6 2.37 -11.71 10.37
C GLU A 6 0.94 -11.82 10.96
N GLY A 7 -0.06 -11.77 10.09
CA GLY A 7 -1.48 -11.69 10.44
C GLY A 7 -1.96 -10.29 10.83
N GLU A 8 -1.07 -9.30 11.00
CA GLU A 8 -1.46 -7.94 11.37
C GLU A 8 -2.21 -7.25 10.22
N ARG A 9 -3.29 -6.55 10.58
CA ARG A 9 -4.10 -5.73 9.68
C ARG A 9 -3.91 -4.24 9.97
N ARG A 10 -3.73 -3.43 8.93
CA ARG A 10 -3.59 -1.97 9.03
C ARG A 10 -4.42 -1.27 7.97
N GLU A 11 -5.09 -0.20 8.39
CA GLU A 11 -5.67 0.79 7.47
C GLU A 11 -4.64 1.89 7.22
N VAL A 12 -4.36 2.17 5.96
CA VAL A 12 -3.38 3.18 5.55
C VAL A 12 -4.03 4.15 4.60
N ILE A 13 -3.89 5.44 4.91
CA ILE A 13 -4.35 6.53 4.06
C ILE A 13 -3.12 7.13 3.38
N ILE A 14 -3.08 7.07 2.05
CA ILE A 14 -1.95 7.56 1.25
C ILE A 14 -2.40 8.82 0.50
N PRO A 15 -1.88 10.01 0.87
CA PRO A 15 -2.00 11.24 0.08
C PRO A 15 -1.54 11.03 -1.37
N SER A 16 -2.08 11.82 -2.31
CA SER A 16 -1.81 11.60 -3.73
C SER A 16 -0.34 11.73 -4.11
N ASP A 17 0.38 12.66 -3.48
CA ASP A 17 1.82 12.90 -3.65
C ASP A 17 2.70 11.71 -3.22
N LEU A 18 2.20 10.84 -2.34
CA LEU A 18 2.83 9.56 -1.98
C LEU A 18 2.24 8.36 -2.75
N GLY A 19 1.25 8.61 -3.61
CA GLY A 19 0.55 7.62 -4.42
C GLY A 19 0.81 7.83 -5.92
N TYR A 20 -0.25 8.10 -6.68
CA TYR A 20 -0.18 8.27 -8.14
C TYR A 20 -0.08 9.74 -8.61
N GLY A 21 0.06 10.67 -7.68
CA GLY A 21 0.35 12.08 -7.96
C GLY A 21 -0.66 12.76 -8.88
N ASP A 22 -0.14 13.70 -9.66
CA ASP A 22 -0.92 14.50 -10.61
C ASP A 22 -1.34 13.72 -11.85
N ASP A 23 -0.70 12.59 -12.14
CA ASP A 23 -1.00 11.79 -13.34
C ASP A 23 -2.09 10.72 -13.09
N GLY A 24 -2.30 10.34 -11.83
CA GLY A 24 -3.21 9.24 -11.49
C GLY A 24 -2.78 7.91 -12.14
N ARG A 25 -3.75 7.03 -12.38
CA ARG A 25 -3.55 5.78 -13.13
C ARG A 25 -4.85 5.35 -13.82
N THR A 26 -4.93 5.61 -15.11
CA THR A 26 -6.04 5.20 -15.97
C THR A 26 -6.18 3.67 -16.01
N PRO A 27 -7.42 3.13 -16.02
CA PRO A 27 -8.71 3.83 -15.99
C PRO A 27 -9.28 4.09 -14.58
N SER A 28 -8.62 3.61 -13.53
CA SER A 28 -9.26 3.40 -12.23
C SER A 28 -8.89 4.41 -11.16
N ILE A 29 -7.80 5.16 -11.32
CA ILE A 29 -7.29 6.09 -10.31
C ILE A 29 -7.21 7.49 -10.93
N PRO A 30 -8.07 8.43 -10.50
CA PRO A 30 -8.00 9.81 -10.94
C PRO A 30 -6.70 10.50 -10.52
N GLU A 31 -6.38 11.59 -11.21
CA GLU A 31 -5.36 12.56 -10.79
C GLU A 31 -5.63 13.05 -9.36
N LYS A 32 -4.58 13.23 -8.56
CA LYS A 32 -4.64 13.77 -7.18
C LYS A 32 -5.55 12.98 -6.22
N ALA A 33 -5.83 11.71 -6.52
CA ALA A 33 -6.64 10.86 -5.66
C ALA A 33 -5.91 10.47 -4.37
N ARG A 34 -6.59 10.56 -3.23
CA ARG A 34 -6.14 9.96 -1.96
C ARG A 34 -6.56 8.51 -1.93
N LEU A 35 -5.62 7.62 -1.58
CA LEU A 35 -5.87 6.18 -1.55
C LEU A 35 -6.13 5.72 -0.12
N TYR A 36 -7.06 4.79 0.03
CA TYR A 36 -7.39 4.14 1.29
C TYR A 36 -7.16 2.66 1.09
N PHE A 37 -6.19 2.10 1.81
CA PHE A 37 -5.88 0.69 1.75
C PHE A 37 -6.16 0.02 3.07
N ASP A 38 -6.69 -1.18 2.97
CA ASP A 38 -6.82 -2.13 4.05
C ASP A 38 -5.88 -3.30 3.74
N ILE A 39 -4.86 -3.46 4.58
CA ILE A 39 -3.70 -4.32 4.29
C ILE A 39 -3.53 -5.33 5.41
N THR A 40 -3.33 -6.58 5.03
CA THR A 40 -2.96 -7.67 5.93
C THR A 40 -1.59 -8.20 5.54
N LEU A 41 -0.67 -8.35 6.50
CA LEU A 41 0.60 -9.04 6.27
C LEU A 41 0.39 -10.55 6.37
N GLU A 42 0.34 -11.27 5.25
CA GLU A 42 0.12 -12.73 5.29
C GLU A 42 1.35 -13.50 5.75
N LYS A 43 2.52 -13.20 5.18
CA LYS A 43 3.78 -13.89 5.49
C LYS A 43 4.99 -12.99 5.24
N LEU A 44 5.99 -13.10 6.10
CA LEU A 44 7.30 -12.49 5.94
C LEU A 44 8.27 -13.53 5.36
N ILE A 45 8.56 -13.43 4.06
CA ILE A 45 9.51 -14.30 3.37
C ILE A 45 10.90 -13.68 3.50
N GLN A 46 11.80 -14.35 4.23
CA GLN A 46 13.18 -13.91 4.34
C GLN A 46 13.99 -14.39 3.12
N ARG A 47 14.94 -13.57 2.68
CA ARG A 47 15.74 -13.84 1.47
C ARG A 47 16.48 -15.19 1.52
N ASP A 48 16.77 -15.69 2.71
CA ASP A 48 17.46 -16.96 2.93
C ASP A 48 16.53 -18.18 2.78
N GLU A 49 15.23 -17.96 2.59
CA GLU A 49 14.20 -18.99 2.36
C GLU A 49 13.73 -19.04 0.89
N LEU A 50 14.40 -18.31 -0.02
CA LEU A 50 14.20 -18.34 -1.48
C LEU A 50 15.16 -19.33 -2.15
#